data_AF-A0AA43JIL5-F1
#
_entry.id   AF-A0AA43JIL5-F1
#
_cell.length_a   1.000
_cell.length_b   1.000
_cell.length_c   1.000
_cell.angle_alpha   90.00
_cell.angle_beta   90.00
_cell.angle_gamma   90.00
#
_symmetry.space_group_name_H-M   'P 1'
#
loop_
_entity.id
_entity.type
_entity.pdbx_description
1 polymer ?
#
loop_
_entity_poly.entity_id
_entity_poly.type
_entity_poly.pdbx_seq_one_letter_code
_entity_poly.pdbx_strand_id
1 'polypeptide(L)'
;MPDRRLIQLLGVIVLLNILHLVDHIFRGDFHWPIDEQSVGFMVVATVILGGMALGVWLYRAGRVGPRFWTMVGTLGLGLGWLSHFSSMTDQPLTVIYQGYTAPWAGALAVGCLFLLMLSVFGATVYAGYLWTRIKSRDE
;
A
#
# COMPACT_ATOMS: atom_id res chain seq x y z
N MET A 1 8.64 -20.86 9.78
CA MET A 1 7.15 -20.73 9.80
C MET A 1 6.78 -19.27 9.56
N PRO A 2 5.69 -18.98 8.82
CA PRO A 2 5.24 -17.61 8.58
C PRO A 2 4.92 -16.89 9.89
N ASP A 3 5.41 -15.65 10.04
CA ASP A 3 5.13 -14.85 11.22
C ASP A 3 3.68 -14.32 11.18
N ARG A 4 2.91 -14.61 12.24
CA ARG A 4 1.49 -14.23 12.32
C ARG A 4 1.29 -12.72 12.37
N ARG A 5 2.17 -11.98 13.06
CA ARG A 5 2.06 -10.53 13.17
C ARG A 5 2.34 -9.87 11.83
N LEU A 6 3.32 -10.36 11.07
CA LEU A 6 3.59 -9.86 9.72
C LEU A 6 2.37 -10.10 8.82
N ILE A 7 1.75 -11.29 8.85
CA ILE A 7 0.52 -11.56 8.08
C ILE A 7 -0.62 -10.60 8.46
N GLN A 8 -0.80 -10.31 9.76
CA GLN A 8 -1.82 -9.36 10.22
C GLN A 8 -1.56 -7.95 9.69
N LEU A 9 -0.31 -7.48 9.74
CA LEU A 9 0.08 -6.18 9.18
C LEU A 9 -0.18 -6.11 7.67
N LEU A 10 0.19 -7.17 6.93
CA LEU A 10 -0.11 -7.27 5.50
C LEU A 10 -1.62 -7.25 5.22
N GLY A 11 -2.42 -7.90 6.07
CA GLY A 11 -3.89 -7.86 5.99
C GLY A 11 -4.46 -6.45 6.19
N VAL A 12 -3.94 -5.70 7.17
CA VAL A 12 -4.29 -4.29 7.38
C VAL A 12 -3.93 -3.43 6.17
N ILE A 13 -2.75 -3.64 5.59
CA ILE A 13 -2.31 -2.94 4.36
C ILE A 13 -3.25 -3.23 3.19
N VAL A 14 -3.68 -4.48 3.00
CA VAL A 14 -4.64 -4.83 1.94
C VAL A 14 -5.97 -4.13 2.16
N LEU A 15 -6.50 -4.15 3.38
CA LEU A 15 -7.76 -3.46 3.70
C LEU A 15 -7.67 -1.96 3.41
N LEU A 16 -6.60 -1.31 3.87
CA LEU A 16 -6.38 0.12 3.66
C LEU A 16 -6.14 0.44 2.17
N ASN A 17 -5.46 -0.43 1.41
CA ASN A 17 -5.34 -0.27 -0.06
C ASN A 17 -6.70 -0.34 -0.75
N ILE A 18 -7.59 -1.24 -0.34
CA ILE A 18 -8.94 -1.33 -0.90
C ILE A 18 -9.72 -0.04 -0.59
N LEU A 19 -9.65 0.46 0.64
CA LEU A 19 -10.30 1.71 1.01
C LEU A 19 -9.72 2.91 0.23
N HIS A 20 -8.41 2.94 0.03
CA HIS A 20 -7.73 3.97 -0.78
C HIS A 20 -8.14 3.89 -2.26
N LEU A 21 -8.28 2.68 -2.81
CA LEU A 21 -8.80 2.47 -4.16
C LEU A 21 -10.26 2.95 -4.29
N VAL A 22 -11.09 2.71 -3.27
CA VAL A 22 -12.48 3.20 -3.22
C VAL A 22 -12.51 4.73 -3.14
N ASP A 23 -11.60 5.36 -2.40
CA ASP A 23 -11.42 6.82 -2.40
C ASP A 23 -11.18 7.35 -3.83
N HIS A 24 -10.24 6.74 -4.58
CA HIS A 24 -10.01 7.10 -5.98
C HIS A 24 -11.29 7.01 -6.84
N ILE A 25 -12.11 5.97 -6.65
CA ILE A 25 -13.40 5.83 -7.35
C ILE A 25 -14.34 6.98 -6.99
N PHE A 26 -14.48 7.32 -5.71
CA PHE A 26 -15.38 8.40 -5.27
C PHE A 26 -14.90 9.79 -5.68
N ARG A 27 -13.59 10.01 -5.77
CA ARG A 27 -13.01 11.25 -6.29
C ARG A 27 -13.09 11.35 -7.82
N GLY A 28 -13.61 10.32 -8.50
CA GLY A 28 -13.83 10.33 -9.93
C GLY A 28 -12.59 10.03 -10.76
N ASP A 29 -11.53 9.49 -10.16
CA ASP A 29 -10.28 9.16 -10.87
C ASP A 29 -10.47 8.00 -11.88
N PHE A 30 -11.60 7.30 -11.80
CA PHE A 30 -12.06 6.32 -12.77
C PHE A 30 -13.18 6.92 -13.61
N HIS A 31 -12.87 7.27 -14.85
CA HIS A 31 -13.80 7.92 -15.75
C HIS A 31 -14.63 6.92 -16.56
N TRP A 32 -15.82 7.38 -16.97
CA TRP A 32 -16.61 6.73 -18.02
C TRP A 32 -16.89 7.74 -19.14
N PRO A 33 -16.53 7.44 -20.41
CA PRO A 33 -15.85 6.23 -20.88
C PRO A 33 -14.41 6.08 -20.34
N ILE A 34 -13.91 4.84 -20.31
CA ILE A 34 -12.56 4.53 -19.82
C ILE A 34 -11.51 5.20 -20.72
N ASP A 35 -10.63 5.99 -20.10
CA ASP A 35 -9.50 6.69 -20.73
C ASP A 35 -8.15 6.13 -20.25
N GLU A 36 -7.05 6.70 -20.75
CA GLU A 36 -5.69 6.29 -20.40
C GLU A 36 -5.41 6.42 -18.88
N GLN A 37 -5.95 7.45 -18.23
CA GLN A 37 -5.81 7.66 -16.79
C GLN A 37 -6.48 6.54 -16.00
N SER A 38 -7.72 6.20 -16.36
CA SER A 38 -8.47 5.10 -15.74
C SER A 38 -7.76 3.75 -15.91
N VAL A 39 -7.18 3.50 -17.10
CA VAL A 39 -6.36 2.31 -17.35
C VAL A 39 -5.12 2.28 -16.45
N GLY A 40 -4.43 3.42 -16.30
CA GLY A 40 -3.30 3.56 -15.39
C GLY A 40 -3.64 3.14 -13.95
N PHE A 41 -4.75 3.66 -13.41
CA PHE A 41 -5.21 3.29 -12.06
C PHE A 41 -5.57 1.81 -11.95
N MET A 42 -6.27 1.23 -12.94
CA MET A 42 -6.60 -0.20 -12.94
C MET A 42 -5.36 -1.09 -12.94
N VAL A 43 -4.35 -0.75 -13.73
CA VAL A 43 -3.07 -1.48 -13.78
C VAL A 43 -2.37 -1.42 -12.42
N VAL A 44 -2.23 -0.23 -11.84
CA VAL A 44 -1.58 -0.04 -10.52
C VAL A 44 -2.33 -0.83 -9.44
N ALA A 45 -3.66 -0.71 -9.38
CA ALA A 45 -4.48 -1.43 -8.41
C ALA A 45 -4.34 -2.95 -8.53
N THR A 46 -4.34 -3.46 -9.76
CA THR A 46 -4.19 -4.89 -10.06
C THR A 46 -2.82 -5.40 -9.63
N VAL A 47 -1.75 -4.65 -9.95
CA VAL A 47 -0.38 -5.01 -9.56
C VAL A 47 -0.22 -5.02 -8.05
N ILE A 48 -0.74 -4.02 -7.34
CA ILE A 48 -0.63 -3.95 -5.87
C ILE A 48 -1.43 -5.08 -5.21
N LEU A 49 -2.73 -5.20 -5.49
CA LEU A 49 -3.59 -6.18 -4.82
C LEU A 49 -3.24 -7.61 -5.23
N GLY A 50 -3.00 -7.84 -6.52
CA GLY A 50 -2.57 -9.14 -7.04
C GLY A 50 -1.19 -9.55 -6.54
N GLY A 51 -0.23 -8.61 -6.54
CA GLY A 51 1.11 -8.81 -6.01
C GLY A 51 1.11 -9.10 -4.51
N MET A 52 0.28 -8.39 -3.74
CA MET A 52 0.09 -8.66 -2.31
C MET A 52 -0.52 -10.05 -2.07
N ALA A 53 -1.57 -10.42 -2.79
CA ALA A 53 -2.20 -11.73 -2.68
C ALA A 53 -1.22 -12.87 -3.00
N LEU A 54 -0.50 -12.77 -4.11
CA LEU A 54 0.53 -13.72 -4.51
C LEU A 54 1.67 -13.78 -3.50
N GLY A 55 2.18 -12.63 -3.06
CA GLY A 55 3.24 -12.53 -2.08
C GLY A 55 2.85 -13.18 -0.75
N VAL A 56 1.63 -12.95 -0.26
CA VAL A 56 1.11 -13.57 0.97
C VAL A 56 0.98 -15.08 0.79
N TRP A 57 0.49 -15.55 -0.35
CA TRP A 57 0.42 -16.98 -0.65
C TRP A 57 1.81 -17.63 -0.65
N LEU A 58 2.79 -17.03 -1.34
CA LEU A 58 4.18 -17.49 -1.36
C LEU A 58 4.81 -17.47 0.05
N TYR A 59 4.49 -16.45 0.85
CA TYR A 59 5.00 -16.32 2.22
C TYR A 59 4.45 -17.45 3.12
N ARG A 60 3.15 -17.75 3.00
CA ARG A 60 2.51 -18.86 3.72
C ARG A 60 3.05 -20.22 3.28
N ALA A 61 3.38 -20.37 2.00
CA ALA A 61 4.02 -21.56 1.45
C ALA A 61 5.52 -21.68 1.80
N GLY A 62 6.10 -20.71 2.52
CA GLY A 62 7.53 -20.69 2.87
C GLY A 62 8.48 -20.44 1.71
N ARG A 63 7.96 -19.96 0.56
CA ARG A 63 8.74 -19.70 -0.66
C ARG A 63 9.42 -18.33 -0.64
N VAL A 64 8.83 -17.36 0.06
CA VAL A 64 9.44 -16.05 0.33
C VAL A 64 9.50 -15.80 1.83
N GLY A 65 10.42 -14.95 2.26
CA GLY A 65 10.67 -14.65 3.66
C GLY A 65 10.59 -13.15 3.99
N PRO A 66 10.97 -12.73 5.21
CA PRO A 66 10.92 -11.34 5.63
C PRO A 66 11.76 -10.38 4.77
N ARG A 67 12.87 -10.85 4.20
CA ARG A 67 13.69 -10.07 3.24
C ARG A 67 12.88 -9.59 2.03
N PHE A 68 12.06 -10.48 1.45
CA PHE A 68 11.20 -10.14 0.32
C PHE A 68 10.23 -9.01 0.69
N TRP A 69 9.56 -9.15 1.83
CA TRP A 69 8.63 -8.13 2.32
C TRP A 69 9.29 -6.81 2.68
N THR A 70 10.55 -6.84 3.14
CA THR A 70 11.33 -5.62 3.36
C THR A 70 11.57 -4.88 2.05
N MET A 71 11.95 -5.60 0.98
CA MET A 71 12.17 -4.99 -0.34
C MET A 71 10.88 -4.46 -0.97
N VAL A 72 9.83 -5.28 -0.99
CA VAL A 72 8.51 -4.90 -1.51
C VAL A 72 7.94 -3.72 -0.72
N GLY A 73 8.07 -3.74 0.61
CA GLY A 73 7.62 -2.66 1.47
C GLY A 73 8.36 -1.35 1.20
N THR A 74 9.68 -1.38 1.06
CA THR A 74 10.47 -0.20 0.67
C THR A 74 10.06 0.34 -0.70
N LEU A 75 9.84 -0.53 -1.69
CA LEU A 75 9.35 -0.10 -3.01
C LEU A 75 7.96 0.52 -2.90
N GLY A 76 7.04 -0.10 -2.15
CA GLY A 76 5.70 0.41 -1.91
C GLY A 76 5.70 1.78 -1.22
N LEU A 77 6.58 1.99 -0.24
CA LEU A 77 6.76 3.30 0.39
C LEU A 77 7.27 4.35 -0.59
N GLY A 78 8.26 3.99 -1.42
CA GLY A 78 8.79 4.90 -2.43
C GLY A 78 7.72 5.32 -3.44
N LEU A 79 6.94 4.35 -3.94
CA LEU A 79 5.84 4.61 -4.86
C LEU A 79 4.74 5.44 -4.20
N GLY A 80 4.26 5.06 -3.02
CA GLY A 80 3.23 5.82 -2.29
C GLY A 80 3.67 7.24 -1.94
N TRP A 81 4.96 7.44 -1.62
CA TRP A 81 5.53 8.77 -1.42
C TRP A 81 5.52 9.59 -2.70
N LEU A 82 6.04 9.03 -3.81
CA LEU A 82 6.05 9.71 -5.10
C LEU A 82 4.64 10.07 -5.55
N SER A 83 3.67 9.19 -5.33
CA SER A 83 2.28 9.36 -5.72
C SER A 83 1.51 10.40 -4.91
N HIS A 84 1.92 10.78 -3.70
CA HIS A 84 1.07 11.67 -2.85
C HIS A 84 1.79 12.71 -1.99
N PHE A 85 3.07 12.50 -1.69
CA PHE A 85 3.84 13.33 -0.75
C PHE A 85 4.99 14.08 -1.44
N SER A 86 5.35 13.70 -2.65
CA SER A 86 6.40 14.36 -3.43
C SER A 86 5.87 15.56 -4.22
N SER A 87 6.74 16.46 -4.66
CA SER A 87 6.38 17.55 -5.57
C SER A 87 6.14 17.08 -7.02
N MET A 88 6.28 15.78 -7.30
CA MET A 88 6.13 15.20 -8.64
C MET A 88 4.73 14.61 -8.86
N THR A 89 3.82 14.75 -7.89
CA THR A 89 2.46 14.21 -7.97
C THR A 89 1.44 15.25 -8.40
N ASP A 90 0.50 14.81 -9.24
CA ASP A 90 -0.72 15.53 -9.57
C ASP A 90 -1.84 15.30 -8.53
N GLN A 91 -1.63 14.40 -7.57
CA GLN A 91 -2.56 14.06 -6.49
C GLN A 91 -1.97 14.26 -5.09
N PRO A 92 -1.54 15.50 -4.73
CA PRO A 92 -1.06 15.79 -3.39
C PRO A 92 -2.20 15.73 -2.37
N LEU A 93 -1.85 15.66 -1.08
CA LEU A 93 -2.81 15.56 0.03
C LEU A 93 -3.90 16.64 0.01
N THR A 94 -3.57 17.86 -0.44
CA THR A 94 -4.53 18.97 -0.56
C THR A 94 -5.58 18.70 -1.62
N VAL A 95 -5.19 18.11 -2.76
CA VAL A 95 -6.12 17.71 -3.83
C VAL A 95 -7.03 16.59 -3.35
N ILE A 96 -6.49 15.61 -2.61
CA ILE A 96 -7.31 14.53 -2.02
C ILE A 96 -8.34 15.11 -1.05
N TYR A 97 -7.92 16.00 -0.14
CA TYR A 97 -8.82 16.63 0.83
C TYR A 97 -9.92 17.45 0.17
N GLN A 98 -9.57 18.23 -0.86
CA GLN A 98 -10.50 19.10 -1.58
C GLN A 98 -11.36 18.36 -2.62
N GLY A 99 -11.05 17.09 -2.91
CA GLY A 99 -11.84 16.23 -3.80
C GLY A 99 -13.25 15.91 -3.28
N TYR A 100 -13.56 16.29 -2.04
CA TYR A 100 -14.86 16.07 -1.42
C TYR A 100 -15.54 17.39 -1.05
N THR A 101 -16.84 17.47 -1.31
CA THR A 101 -17.67 18.61 -0.87
C THR A 101 -17.82 18.66 0.65
N ALA A 102 -17.87 17.48 1.29
CA ALA A 102 -17.94 17.35 2.73
C ALA A 102 -16.53 17.28 3.35
N PRO A 103 -16.14 18.21 4.24
CA PRO A 103 -14.79 18.25 4.81
C PRO A 103 -14.37 16.97 5.55
N TRP A 104 -15.32 16.31 6.20
CA TRP A 104 -15.05 15.06 6.92
C TRP A 104 -14.68 13.92 5.98
N ALA A 105 -15.23 13.88 4.76
CA ALA A 105 -14.90 12.84 3.78
C ALA A 105 -13.47 13.02 3.25
N GLY A 106 -13.07 14.27 2.95
CA GLY A 106 -11.69 14.59 2.61
C GLY A 106 -10.70 14.27 3.73
N ALA A 107 -11.07 14.54 4.98
CA ALA A 107 -10.25 14.17 6.14
C ALA A 107 -10.10 12.65 6.28
N LEU A 108 -11.17 11.88 6.05
CA LEU A 108 -11.12 10.42 6.09
C LEU A 108 -10.25 9.84 4.97
N ALA A 109 -10.33 10.38 3.75
CA ALA A 109 -9.49 9.96 2.62
C ALA A 109 -8.00 10.18 2.91
N VAL A 110 -7.62 11.39 3.33
CA VAL A 110 -6.24 11.70 3.72
C VAL A 110 -5.79 10.84 4.91
N GLY A 111 -6.65 10.68 5.92
CA GLY A 111 -6.38 9.82 7.06
C GLY A 111 -6.14 8.37 6.67
N CYS A 112 -6.94 7.83 5.74
CA CYS A 112 -6.78 6.48 5.20
C CYS A 112 -5.42 6.31 4.51
N LEU A 113 -5.03 7.25 3.65
CA LEU A 113 -3.71 7.24 3.00
C LEU A 113 -2.57 7.31 4.01
N PHE A 114 -2.64 8.18 5.02
CA PHE A 114 -1.63 8.24 6.07
C PHE A 114 -1.52 6.92 6.84
N LEU A 115 -2.66 6.34 7.25
CA LEU A 115 -2.69 5.07 7.94
C LEU A 115 -2.14 3.94 7.06
N LEU A 116 -2.41 3.97 5.76
CA LEU A 116 -1.84 3.03 4.80
C LEU A 116 -0.32 3.15 4.77
N MET A 117 0.23 4.35 4.58
CA MET A 117 1.67 4.59 4.54
C MET A 117 2.37 4.19 5.84
N LEU A 118 1.77 4.52 6.99
CA LEU A 118 2.28 4.10 8.30
C LEU A 118 2.26 2.59 8.47
N SER A 119 1.20 1.92 7.99
CA SER A 119 1.09 0.46 8.05
C SER A 119 2.15 -0.22 7.18
N VAL A 120 2.38 0.28 5.96
CA VAL A 120 3.45 -0.21 5.07
C VAL A 120 4.81 0.03 5.72
N PHE A 121 5.05 1.20 6.31
CA PHE A 121 6.30 1.50 7.01
C PHE A 121 6.53 0.54 8.18
N GLY A 122 5.54 0.39 9.06
CA GLY A 122 5.60 -0.53 10.19
C GLY A 122 5.84 -1.98 9.77
N ALA A 123 5.14 -2.46 8.74
CA ALA A 123 5.36 -3.80 8.20
C ALA A 123 6.75 -3.98 7.59
N THR A 124 7.27 -2.96 6.91
CA THR A 124 8.62 -2.96 6.30
C THR A 124 9.70 -3.05 7.38
N VAL A 125 9.61 -2.20 8.40
CA VAL A 125 10.54 -2.21 9.54
C VAL A 125 10.46 -3.53 10.29
N TYR A 126 9.25 -4.04 10.55
CA TYR A 126 9.06 -5.31 11.24
C TYR A 126 9.60 -6.50 10.44
N ALA A 127 9.37 -6.53 9.12
CA ALA A 127 9.95 -7.52 8.23
C ALA A 127 11.48 -7.45 8.22
N GLY A 128 12.06 -6.25 8.23
CA GLY A 128 13.50 -6.03 8.35
C GLY A 128 14.06 -6.55 9.67
N TYR A 129 13.36 -6.30 10.78
CA TYR A 129 13.70 -6.86 12.10
C TYR A 129 13.65 -8.40 12.11
N LEU A 130 12.63 -9.01 11.51
CA LEU A 130 12.55 -10.46 11.40
C LEU A 130 13.69 -11.02 10.54
N TRP A 131 14.09 -10.31 9.48
CA TRP A 131 15.22 -10.72 8.64
C TRP A 131 16.54 -10.71 9.44
N THR A 132 16.84 -9.65 10.19
CA THR A 132 18.09 -9.59 10.98
C THR A 132 18.15 -10.64 12.07
N ARG A 133 17.00 -10.95 12.72
CA ARG A 133 16.88 -12.00 13.72
C ARG A 133 17.09 -13.42 13.18
N ILE A 134 16.69 -13.67 11.94
CA ILE A 134 16.93 -14.98 11.29
C ILE A 134 18.41 -15.10 10.96
N LYS A 135 19.00 -14.05 10.37
CA LYS A 135 20.42 -14.04 10.02
C LYS A 135 21.32 -14.32 11.23
N SER A 136 21.04 -13.69 12.38
CA SER A 136 21.82 -13.88 13.61
C SER A 136 21.68 -15.26 14.27
N ARG A 137 20.73 -16.10 13.82
CA ARG A 137 20.57 -17.48 14.32
C ARG A 137 21.32 -18.51 13.47
N ASP A 138 21.69 -18.12 12.25
CA ASP A 138 22.38 -18.97 11.29
C ASP A 138 23.90 -18.70 11.29
N GLU A 139 24.36 -17.66 12.01
CA GLU A 139 25.74 -17.32 12.35
C GLU A 139 26.13 -17.94 13.72
#